data_AF-A0A2A5FU77-F1
#
_entry.id   AF-A0A2A5FU77-F1
#
_cell.length_a   1.000
_cell.length_b   1.000
_cell.length_c   1.000
_cell.angle_alpha   90.00
_cell.angle_beta   90.00
_cell.angle_gamma   90.00
#
_symmetry.space_group_name_H-M   'P 1'
#
loop_
_entity.id
_entity.type
_entity.pdbx_description
1 polymer ?
#
loop_
_entity_poly.entity_id
_entity_poly.type
_entity_poly.pdbx_seq_one_letter_code
_entity_poly.pdbx_strand_id
1 'polypeptide(L)'
;MKNCLILIFCLTAHSIFSQSPEKGKWQFSYVQASASISSDHYTGVDFEDFKSNAKNKNEFREIDLSQFSKGKYSDPSAFFNFSAVLSPSKNSILKPIYSIGIAYLRHGRKYYDYWREEEVGSDIAVFEYYSYEETIDEIALEGACLFEGRKGKRFKTLVGIGLGAGYSVHLSTAEYYYADTTITTFNNQGFQTVQSTGNSTFSNQYIKSKPAIYYRVFLPIGLSFDIVKRITVTAEIKPGLAYEKRINGNGYWRNQNSFGLGVRYNFVAKSA
;
A
#
# COMPACT_ATOMS: atom_id res chain seq x y z
N MET A 1 -9.32 20.72 -13.28
CA MET A 1 -10.10 19.46 -13.21
C MET A 1 -10.12 18.79 -11.84
N LYS A 2 -9.01 18.72 -11.07
CA LYS A 2 -8.98 18.12 -9.72
C LYS A 2 -9.97 18.74 -8.70
N ASN A 3 -10.22 20.04 -8.81
CA ASN A 3 -11.10 20.76 -7.88
C ASN A 3 -12.61 20.51 -8.12
N CYS A 4 -13.03 20.15 -9.34
CA CYS A 4 -14.44 19.85 -9.62
C CYS A 4 -14.88 18.51 -9.02
N LEU A 5 -13.99 17.51 -8.98
CA LEU A 5 -14.27 16.20 -8.39
C LEU A 5 -14.47 16.29 -6.87
N ILE A 6 -13.67 17.11 -6.19
CA ILE A 6 -13.80 17.38 -4.75
C ILE A 6 -15.12 18.09 -4.45
N LEU A 7 -15.51 19.07 -5.28
CA LEU A 7 -16.78 19.80 -5.12
C LEU A 7 -18.00 18.90 -5.35
N ILE A 8 -17.99 18.05 -6.38
CA ILE A 8 -19.05 17.07 -6.63
C ILE A 8 -19.11 16.03 -5.51
N PHE A 9 -17.97 15.58 -5.00
CA PHE A 9 -17.89 14.67 -3.85
C PHE A 9 -18.44 15.32 -2.58
N CYS A 10 -18.09 16.56 -2.28
CA CYS A 10 -18.61 17.28 -1.13
C CYS A 10 -20.12 17.55 -1.26
N LEU A 11 -20.62 17.91 -2.44
CA LEU A 11 -22.06 18.15 -2.67
C LEU A 11 -22.89 16.86 -2.60
N THR A 12 -22.36 15.74 -3.11
CA THR A 12 -22.99 14.42 -2.97
C THR A 12 -22.92 13.93 -1.52
N ALA A 13 -21.78 14.03 -0.85
CA ALA A 13 -21.67 13.72 0.57
C ALA A 13 -22.64 14.57 1.42
N HIS A 14 -22.70 15.89 1.21
CA HIS A 14 -23.56 16.78 1.99
C HIS A 14 -25.05 16.50 1.76
N SER A 15 -25.47 16.20 0.53
CA SER A 15 -26.86 15.78 0.22
C SER A 15 -27.21 14.39 0.75
N ILE A 16 -26.21 13.54 0.98
CA ILE A 16 -26.37 12.21 1.59
C ILE A 16 -26.39 12.31 3.13
N PHE A 17 -25.57 13.19 3.73
CA PHE A 17 -25.49 13.41 5.18
C PHE A 17 -26.58 14.36 5.73
N SER A 18 -27.22 15.16 4.87
CA SER A 18 -28.36 16.01 5.25
C SER A 18 -29.68 15.26 5.37
N GLN A 19 -29.73 13.99 4.93
CA GLN A 19 -30.83 13.11 5.28
C GLN A 19 -30.66 12.75 6.76
N SER A 20 -31.52 13.33 7.61
CA SER A 20 -31.55 12.96 9.03
C SER A 20 -31.54 11.44 9.11
N PRO A 21 -30.64 10.81 9.90
CA PRO A 21 -30.73 9.37 10.09
C PRO A 21 -32.13 9.12 10.63
N GLU A 22 -33.01 8.56 9.81
CA GLU A 22 -34.31 8.11 10.28
C GLU A 22 -34.05 7.32 11.55
N LYS A 23 -34.85 7.55 12.59
CA LYS A 23 -34.85 6.81 13.87
C LYS A 23 -35.19 5.33 13.64
N GLY A 24 -34.39 4.63 12.84
CA GLY A 24 -34.51 3.23 12.50
C GLY A 24 -33.62 2.42 13.43
N LYS A 25 -34.12 1.27 13.87
CA LYS A 25 -33.30 0.30 14.60
C LYS A 25 -32.14 -0.13 13.70
N TRP A 26 -30.91 0.09 14.17
CA TRP A 26 -29.69 -0.43 13.55
C TRP A 26 -29.58 -1.92 13.84
N GLN A 27 -29.14 -2.69 12.85
CA GLN A 27 -28.97 -4.13 13.00
C GLN A 27 -27.63 -4.60 12.44
N PHE A 28 -27.10 -5.64 13.07
CA PHE A 28 -25.98 -6.38 12.55
C PHE A 28 -26.40 -7.10 11.26
N SER A 29 -25.75 -6.74 10.16
CA SER A 29 -26.25 -7.05 8.82
C SER A 29 -25.43 -8.15 8.15
N TYR A 30 -24.11 -8.01 8.15
CA TYR A 30 -23.20 -8.98 7.59
C TYR A 30 -21.80 -8.85 8.19
N VAL A 31 -21.01 -9.91 8.01
CA VAL A 31 -19.55 -9.85 8.11
C VAL A 31 -18.96 -9.92 6.71
N GLN A 32 -17.81 -9.27 6.51
CA GLN A 32 -17.08 -9.27 5.26
C GLN A 32 -15.64 -9.69 5.51
N ALA A 33 -15.13 -10.57 4.67
CA ALA A 33 -13.70 -10.79 4.50
C ALA A 33 -13.28 -10.23 3.15
N SER A 34 -12.15 -9.54 3.08
CA SER A 34 -11.63 -8.99 1.83
C SER A 34 -10.12 -9.10 1.73
N ALA A 35 -9.64 -9.23 0.51
CA ALA A 35 -8.24 -9.19 0.15
C ALA A 35 -8.04 -8.13 -0.94
N SER A 36 -7.04 -7.27 -0.76
CA SER A 36 -6.72 -6.20 -1.70
C SER A 36 -5.23 -6.15 -1.99
N ILE A 37 -4.90 -5.68 -3.18
CA ILE A 37 -3.57 -5.20 -3.53
C ILE A 37 -3.58 -3.68 -3.46
N SER A 38 -2.51 -3.07 -2.98
CA SER A 38 -2.31 -1.63 -2.92
C SER A 38 -1.09 -1.24 -3.71
N SER A 39 -1.11 -0.04 -4.28
CA SER A 39 0.08 0.66 -4.72
C SER A 39 0.26 1.87 -3.82
N ASP A 40 1.37 1.87 -3.08
CA ASP A 40 1.71 2.88 -2.10
C ASP A 40 2.82 3.77 -2.66
N HIS A 41 2.61 5.09 -2.60
CA HIS A 41 3.56 6.08 -3.09
C HIS A 41 3.89 7.08 -1.99
N TYR A 42 5.14 7.04 -1.53
CA TYR A 42 5.64 7.96 -0.52
C TYR A 42 6.21 9.23 -1.14
N THR A 43 5.96 10.38 -0.51
CA THR A 43 6.51 11.67 -0.95
C THR A 43 7.57 12.16 0.03
N GLY A 44 8.71 12.64 -0.50
CA GLY A 44 9.72 13.34 0.29
C GLY A 44 10.47 12.44 1.26
N VAL A 45 10.82 11.22 0.82
CA VAL A 45 11.63 10.31 1.64
C VAL A 45 12.93 10.02 0.93
N ASP A 46 14.05 10.27 1.58
CA ASP A 46 15.39 10.00 1.07
C ASP A 46 16.12 8.91 1.86
N PHE A 47 17.42 8.74 1.59
CA PHE A 47 18.24 7.75 2.27
C PHE A 47 18.59 8.14 3.71
N GLU A 48 18.80 9.43 3.97
CA GLU A 48 19.15 9.91 5.31
C GLU A 48 17.95 9.78 6.27
N ASP A 49 16.75 9.97 5.74
CA ASP A 49 15.49 9.58 6.37
C ASP A 49 15.51 8.12 6.82
N PHE A 50 15.97 7.20 5.96
CA PHE A 50 16.01 5.78 6.28
C PHE A 50 17.02 5.46 7.39
N LYS A 51 18.25 5.96 7.29
CA LYS A 51 19.23 5.89 8.39
C LYS A 51 18.66 6.44 9.70
N SER A 52 17.92 7.55 9.63
CA SER A 52 17.30 8.16 10.82
C SER A 52 16.25 7.28 11.50
N ASN A 53 15.62 6.39 10.73
CA ASN A 53 14.55 5.50 11.16
C ASN A 53 15.03 4.12 11.62
N ALA A 54 16.30 3.77 11.39
CA ALA A 54 16.89 2.60 12.00
C ALA A 54 17.05 2.75 13.51
N LYS A 55 17.03 1.63 14.24
CA LYS A 55 17.32 1.64 15.68
C LYS A 55 18.79 1.96 15.96
N ASN A 56 19.68 1.51 15.08
CA ASN A 56 21.11 1.75 15.16
C ASN A 56 21.62 2.21 13.80
N LYS A 57 22.07 3.47 13.72
CA LYS A 57 22.51 4.06 12.44
C LYS A 57 23.87 3.55 11.97
N ASN A 58 24.66 2.99 12.87
CA ASN A 58 26.01 2.52 12.58
C ASN A 58 26.03 1.13 11.92
N GLU A 59 24.85 0.50 11.75
CA GLU A 59 24.71 -0.78 11.05
C GLU A 59 24.76 -0.60 9.53
N PHE A 60 24.61 0.63 9.03
CA PHE A 60 24.67 0.92 7.60
C PHE A 60 26.09 0.97 7.09
N ARG A 61 26.28 0.54 5.83
CA ARG A 61 27.53 0.81 5.14
C ARG A 61 27.67 2.30 4.86
N GLU A 62 28.88 2.80 5.06
CA GLU A 62 29.26 4.13 4.60
C GLU A 62 29.58 4.05 3.11
N ILE A 63 28.69 4.60 2.29
CA ILE A 63 28.81 4.64 0.83
C ILE A 63 28.56 6.08 0.39
N ASP A 64 29.43 6.61 -0.47
CA ASP A 64 29.20 7.91 -1.11
C ASP A 64 28.17 7.75 -2.24
N LEU A 65 26.91 8.03 -1.92
CA LEU A 65 25.80 7.95 -2.87
C LEU A 65 25.76 9.11 -3.86
N SER A 66 26.65 10.12 -3.76
CA SER A 66 26.67 11.26 -4.68
C SER A 66 27.03 10.86 -6.11
N GLN A 67 27.68 9.71 -6.29
CA GLN A 67 28.11 9.18 -7.58
C GLN A 67 27.09 8.22 -8.21
N PHE A 68 25.95 7.98 -7.56
CA PHE A 68 24.98 6.99 -7.99
C PHE A 68 23.74 7.62 -8.61
N SER A 69 23.24 7.01 -9.69
CA SER A 69 21.94 7.35 -10.26
C SER A 69 20.81 6.81 -9.40
N LYS A 70 19.70 7.56 -9.29
CA LYS A 70 18.60 7.28 -8.35
C LYS A 70 17.32 6.84 -9.07
N GLY A 71 16.90 5.59 -8.88
CA GLY A 71 15.60 5.09 -9.36
C GLY A 71 14.41 5.60 -8.52
N LYS A 72 13.18 5.57 -9.07
CA LYS A 72 11.93 5.74 -8.29
C LYS A 72 11.08 4.50 -8.43
N TYR A 73 10.50 4.04 -7.32
CA TYR A 73 9.67 2.83 -7.31
C TYR A 73 8.27 3.06 -6.73
N SER A 74 7.36 2.20 -7.17
CA SER A 74 6.01 2.02 -6.63
C SER A 74 5.98 0.68 -5.94
N ASP A 75 5.44 0.66 -4.72
CA ASP A 75 5.48 -0.54 -3.91
C ASP A 75 4.12 -1.24 -3.84
N PRO A 76 4.06 -2.54 -4.19
CA PRO A 76 2.86 -3.32 -4.00
C PRO A 76 2.71 -3.74 -2.54
N SER A 77 1.49 -3.58 -2.02
CA SER A 77 1.11 -4.03 -0.68
C SER A 77 -0.03 -5.03 -0.77
N ALA A 78 -0.04 -6.02 0.10
CA ALA A 78 -1.17 -6.91 0.30
C ALA A 78 -1.94 -6.50 1.56
N PHE A 79 -3.27 -6.57 1.46
CA PHE A 79 -4.19 -6.12 2.49
C PHE A 79 -5.24 -7.19 2.71
N PHE A 80 -5.44 -7.59 3.96
CA PHE A 80 -6.53 -8.49 4.36
C PHE A 80 -7.36 -7.79 5.42
N ASN A 81 -8.68 -7.78 5.26
CA ASN A 81 -9.58 -7.15 6.22
C ASN A 81 -10.77 -8.04 6.53
N PHE A 82 -11.10 -8.07 7.81
CA PHE A 82 -12.31 -8.67 8.32
C PHE A 82 -13.14 -7.58 9.00
N SER A 83 -14.36 -7.36 8.52
CA SER A 83 -15.24 -6.32 9.05
C SER A 83 -16.63 -6.83 9.41
N ALA A 84 -17.19 -6.15 10.41
CA ALA A 84 -18.52 -6.28 10.93
C ALA A 84 -19.33 -5.05 10.48
N VAL A 85 -20.55 -5.28 10.01
CA VAL A 85 -21.33 -4.22 9.39
C VAL A 85 -22.70 -4.02 10.03
N LEU A 86 -22.99 -2.77 10.39
CA LEU A 86 -24.26 -2.27 10.86
C LEU A 86 -24.97 -1.53 9.74
N SER A 87 -26.26 -1.81 9.55
CA SER A 87 -27.08 -1.08 8.60
C SER A 87 -28.48 -0.86 9.16
N PRO A 88 -29.22 0.17 8.70
CA PRO A 88 -30.58 0.39 9.14
C PRO A 88 -31.47 -0.79 8.74
N SER A 89 -32.48 -1.07 9.55
CA SER A 89 -33.46 -2.15 9.31
C SER A 89 -34.33 -1.93 8.07
N LYS A 90 -34.66 -0.67 7.73
CA LYS A 90 -35.43 -0.33 6.54
C LYS A 90 -34.56 -0.35 5.27
N ASN A 91 -35.16 -0.80 4.16
CA ASN A 91 -34.56 -0.73 2.83
C ASN A 91 -34.96 0.58 2.16
N SER A 92 -34.01 1.51 2.04
CA SER A 92 -34.09 2.69 1.17
C SER A 92 -33.33 2.45 -0.14
N ILE A 93 -33.53 3.33 -1.13
CA ILE A 93 -32.80 3.31 -2.41
C ILE A 93 -31.29 3.51 -2.19
N LEU A 94 -30.95 4.38 -1.24
CA LEU A 94 -29.60 4.60 -0.75
C LEU A 94 -29.54 4.26 0.73
N LYS A 95 -28.75 3.25 1.10
CA LYS A 95 -28.68 2.76 2.47
C LYS A 95 -27.35 3.17 3.11
N PRO A 96 -27.35 3.97 4.20
CA PRO A 96 -26.13 4.21 4.97
C PRO A 96 -25.74 2.94 5.72
N ILE A 97 -24.46 2.64 5.77
CA ILE A 97 -23.90 1.43 6.35
C ILE A 97 -22.63 1.81 7.11
N TYR A 98 -22.50 1.33 8.33
CA TYR A 98 -21.27 1.48 9.11
C TYR A 98 -20.52 0.15 9.17
N SER A 99 -19.26 0.18 8.77
CA SER A 99 -18.34 -0.95 8.84
C SER A 99 -17.27 -0.66 9.87
N ILE A 100 -16.95 -1.64 10.70
CA ILE A 100 -15.76 -1.63 11.56
C ILE A 100 -15.05 -2.96 11.40
N GLY A 101 -13.73 -2.94 11.26
CA GLY A 101 -12.97 -4.14 10.99
C GLY A 101 -11.52 -4.04 11.41
N ILE A 102 -10.88 -5.21 11.46
CA ILE A 102 -9.45 -5.34 11.68
C ILE A 102 -8.83 -5.67 10.33
N ALA A 103 -7.73 -5.01 10.02
CA ALA A 103 -6.93 -5.24 8.84
C ALA A 103 -5.53 -5.70 9.22
N TYR A 104 -4.99 -6.63 8.43
CA TYR A 104 -3.58 -6.94 8.39
C TYR A 104 -3.03 -6.48 7.03
N LEU A 105 -1.91 -5.77 7.08
CA LEU A 105 -1.22 -5.26 5.91
C LEU A 105 0.20 -5.76 5.90
N ARG A 106 0.63 -6.23 4.74
CA ARG A 106 2.04 -6.43 4.44
C ARG A 106 2.41 -5.57 3.27
N HIS A 107 3.33 -4.64 3.47
CA HIS A 107 3.85 -3.81 2.42
C HIS A 107 5.38 -3.93 2.37
N GLY A 108 5.89 -4.21 1.18
CA GLY A 108 7.29 -3.98 0.88
C GLY A 108 7.47 -2.50 0.55
N ARG A 109 8.65 -1.96 0.77
CA ARG A 109 8.99 -0.61 0.38
C ARG A 109 10.39 -0.58 -0.19
N LYS A 110 10.51 -0.42 -1.51
CA LYS A 110 11.79 -0.25 -2.21
C LYS A 110 12.06 1.23 -2.35
N TYR A 111 13.09 1.71 -1.67
CA TYR A 111 13.34 3.14 -1.61
C TYR A 111 14.08 3.62 -2.84
N TYR A 112 15.27 3.07 -3.08
CA TYR A 112 16.17 3.53 -4.11
C TYR A 112 17.07 2.40 -4.56
N ASP A 113 17.17 2.27 -5.87
CA ASP A 113 18.30 1.62 -6.50
C ASP A 113 19.29 2.72 -6.85
N TYR A 114 20.46 2.59 -6.26
CA TYR A 114 21.63 3.36 -6.59
C TYR A 114 22.47 2.47 -7.47
N TRP A 115 22.67 2.86 -8.72
CA TRP A 115 23.68 2.20 -9.54
C TRP A 115 24.71 3.18 -10.09
N ARG A 116 25.91 2.67 -10.24
CA ARG A 116 27.04 3.35 -10.88
C ARG A 116 27.63 2.39 -11.89
N GLU A 117 27.85 2.89 -13.09
CA GLU A 117 28.62 2.21 -14.11
C GLU A 117 29.78 3.14 -14.47
N GLU A 118 31.00 2.65 -14.30
CA GLU A 118 32.22 3.42 -14.54
C GLU A 118 33.13 2.62 -15.46
N GLU A 119 33.51 3.21 -16.59
CA GLU A 119 34.59 2.72 -17.43
C GLU A 119 35.91 3.24 -16.85
N VAL A 120 36.70 2.35 -16.24
CA VAL A 120 38.00 2.67 -15.62
C VAL A 120 39.13 2.65 -16.68
N GLY A 121 38.79 2.28 -17.92
CA GLY A 121 39.64 2.25 -19.11
C GLY A 121 38.88 1.63 -20.28
N SER A 122 39.54 1.42 -21.43
CA SER A 122 38.90 0.80 -22.60
C SER A 122 38.43 -0.65 -22.38
N ASP A 123 38.97 -1.28 -21.34
CA ASP A 123 38.92 -2.73 -21.14
C ASP A 123 38.27 -3.12 -19.80
N ILE A 124 37.88 -2.15 -18.96
CA ILE A 124 37.36 -2.42 -17.62
C ILE A 124 36.10 -1.59 -17.36
N ALA A 125 35.00 -2.27 -17.07
CA ALA A 125 33.76 -1.66 -16.61
C ALA A 125 33.43 -2.16 -15.19
N VAL A 126 33.11 -1.21 -14.31
CA VAL A 126 32.67 -1.50 -12.94
C VAL A 126 31.19 -1.15 -12.83
N PHE A 127 30.39 -2.12 -12.39
CA PHE A 127 28.99 -1.92 -12.04
C PHE A 127 28.82 -2.08 -10.54
N GLU A 128 28.24 -1.08 -9.89
CA GLU A 128 27.84 -1.17 -8.50
C GLU A 128 26.36 -0.90 -8.37
N TYR A 129 25.71 -1.65 -7.48
CA TYR A 129 24.30 -1.56 -7.18
C TYR A 129 24.08 -1.62 -5.67
N TYR A 130 23.36 -0.63 -5.15
CA TYR A 130 22.92 -0.57 -3.77
C TYR A 130 21.42 -0.37 -3.71
N SER A 131 20.74 -1.16 -2.88
CA SER A 131 19.30 -1.05 -2.68
C SER A 131 18.90 -1.21 -1.22
N TYR A 132 17.83 -0.52 -0.85
CA TYR A 132 17.24 -0.59 0.48
C TYR A 132 15.76 -0.94 0.36
N GLU A 133 15.39 -2.04 0.99
CA GLU A 133 14.03 -2.55 1.00
C GLU A 133 13.51 -2.68 2.43
N GLU A 134 12.48 -1.93 2.82
CA GLU A 134 11.76 -2.20 4.06
C GLU A 134 10.64 -3.20 3.83
N THR A 135 10.47 -4.14 4.76
CA THR A 135 9.27 -4.96 4.87
C THR A 135 8.53 -4.57 6.13
N ILE A 136 7.25 -4.26 5.98
CA ILE A 136 6.41 -3.73 7.04
C ILE A 136 5.15 -4.59 7.15
N ASP A 137 4.96 -5.18 8.32
CA ASP A 137 3.71 -5.81 8.71
C ASP A 137 2.98 -4.92 9.70
N GLU A 138 1.71 -4.62 9.42
CA GLU A 138 0.87 -3.73 10.19
C GLU A 138 -0.46 -4.39 10.54
N ILE A 139 -0.90 -4.15 11.77
CA ILE A 139 -2.28 -4.42 12.18
C ILE A 139 -2.99 -3.07 12.32
N ALA A 140 -4.18 -2.95 11.73
CA ALA A 140 -4.97 -1.74 11.75
C ALA A 140 -6.41 -1.99 12.16
N LEU A 141 -7.02 -1.00 12.80
CA LEU A 141 -8.46 -0.88 12.96
C LEU A 141 -8.97 0.07 11.89
N GLU A 142 -9.98 -0.36 11.13
CA GLU A 142 -10.62 0.44 10.10
C GLU A 142 -12.11 0.63 10.39
N GLY A 143 -12.57 1.86 10.20
CA GLY A 143 -13.98 2.21 10.23
C GLY A 143 -14.38 2.87 8.91
N ALA A 144 -15.56 2.58 8.39
CA ALA A 144 -16.08 3.25 7.20
C ALA A 144 -17.57 3.53 7.29
N CYS A 145 -17.96 4.69 6.78
CA CYS A 145 -19.33 5.03 6.46
C CYS A 145 -19.53 4.84 4.96
N LEU A 146 -20.40 3.91 4.59
CA LEU A 146 -20.68 3.50 3.23
C LEU A 146 -22.13 3.81 2.87
N PHE A 147 -22.37 4.08 1.60
CA PHE A 147 -23.68 4.24 1.02
C PHE A 147 -23.87 3.18 -0.05
N GLU A 148 -24.81 2.27 0.20
CA GLU A 148 -25.16 1.20 -0.71
C GLU A 148 -26.36 1.64 -1.57
N GLY A 149 -26.12 1.83 -2.86
CA GLY A 149 -27.16 2.10 -3.86
C GLY A 149 -27.58 0.80 -4.54
N ARG A 150 -28.89 0.59 -4.75
CA ARG A 150 -29.39 -0.57 -5.50
C ARG A 150 -29.49 -0.26 -7.00
N LYS A 151 -28.83 -1.06 -7.83
CA LYS A 151 -28.96 -1.02 -9.30
C LYS A 151 -29.48 -2.38 -9.80
N GLY A 152 -30.80 -2.59 -9.74
CA GLY A 152 -31.43 -3.88 -10.06
C GLY A 152 -31.52 -4.86 -8.89
N LYS A 153 -31.86 -6.12 -9.16
CA LYS A 153 -32.14 -7.12 -8.10
C LYS A 153 -30.89 -7.66 -7.39
N ARG A 154 -29.75 -7.76 -8.09
CA ARG A 154 -28.53 -8.43 -7.57
C ARG A 154 -27.30 -7.52 -7.51
N PHE A 155 -27.31 -6.38 -8.22
CA PHE A 155 -26.18 -5.46 -8.26
C PHE A 155 -26.40 -4.28 -7.34
N LYS A 156 -25.33 -3.90 -6.66
CA LYS A 156 -25.32 -2.74 -5.79
C LYS A 156 -24.03 -1.95 -5.98
N THR A 157 -24.14 -0.64 -5.87
CA THR A 157 -23.00 0.26 -5.86
C THR A 157 -22.68 0.64 -4.42
N LEU A 158 -21.40 0.78 -4.13
CA LEU A 158 -20.90 1.20 -2.82
C LEU A 158 -20.03 2.43 -3.03
N VAL A 159 -20.25 3.45 -2.20
CA VAL A 159 -19.38 4.62 -2.12
C VAL A 159 -19.33 5.08 -0.67
N GLY A 160 -18.21 5.59 -0.19
CA GLY A 160 -18.15 6.06 1.18
C GLY A 160 -16.87 6.80 1.52
N ILE A 161 -16.68 6.93 2.83
CA ILE A 161 -15.46 7.44 3.44
C ILE A 161 -15.05 6.51 4.58
N GLY A 162 -13.76 6.21 4.65
CA GLY A 162 -13.17 5.36 5.66
C GLY A 162 -11.97 6.02 6.33
N LEU A 163 -11.75 5.62 7.58
CA LEU A 163 -10.63 6.01 8.41
C LEU A 163 -9.98 4.74 8.97
N GLY A 164 -8.67 4.78 9.14
CA GLY A 164 -7.93 3.68 9.73
C GLY A 164 -6.81 4.18 10.63
N ALA A 165 -6.50 3.40 11.66
CA ALA A 165 -5.32 3.59 12.49
C ALA A 165 -4.63 2.25 12.70
N GLY A 166 -3.30 2.20 12.56
CA GLY A 166 -2.54 0.97 12.62
C GLY A 166 -1.18 1.11 13.29
N TYR A 167 -0.60 -0.03 13.63
CA TYR A 167 0.71 -0.13 14.26
C TYR A 167 1.53 -1.20 13.55
N SER A 168 2.82 -0.90 13.30
CA SER A 168 3.74 -1.88 12.73
C SER A 168 4.09 -2.95 13.76
N VAL A 169 3.67 -4.19 13.53
CA VAL A 169 4.02 -5.32 14.39
C VAL A 169 5.37 -5.93 14.01
N HIS A 170 5.76 -5.81 12.74
CA HIS A 170 7.09 -6.17 12.27
C HIS A 170 7.57 -5.10 11.29
N LEU A 171 8.83 -4.72 11.45
CA LEU A 171 9.47 -3.74 10.58
C LEU A 171 10.96 -4.06 10.48
N SER A 172 11.40 -4.43 9.29
CA SER A 172 12.79 -4.75 8.98
C SER A 172 13.21 -4.07 7.70
N THR A 173 14.50 -3.76 7.60
CA THR A 173 15.08 -3.30 6.35
C THR A 173 16.17 -4.25 5.91
N ALA A 174 16.11 -4.65 4.66
CA ALA A 174 17.20 -5.28 3.96
C ALA A 174 18.01 -4.21 3.21
N GLU A 175 19.30 -4.15 3.47
CA GLU A 175 20.27 -3.47 2.62
C GLU A 175 20.92 -4.52 1.72
N TYR A 176 20.98 -4.22 0.43
CA TYR A 176 21.62 -5.04 -0.59
C TYR A 176 22.75 -4.26 -1.24
N TYR A 177 23.90 -4.92 -1.36
CA TYR A 177 25.02 -4.45 -2.15
C TYR A 177 25.45 -5.53 -3.14
N TYR A 178 25.59 -5.12 -4.39
CA TYR A 178 26.17 -5.90 -5.45
C TYR A 178 27.22 -5.06 -6.18
N ALA A 179 28.40 -5.62 -6.38
CA ALA A 179 29.43 -5.03 -7.23
C ALA A 179 29.94 -6.08 -8.20
N ASP A 180 30.13 -5.68 -9.44
CA ASP A 180 30.64 -6.53 -10.50
C ASP A 180 31.69 -5.77 -11.30
N THR A 181 32.77 -6.46 -11.62
CA THR A 181 33.84 -5.91 -12.47
C THR A 181 33.95 -6.77 -13.72
N THR A 182 33.66 -6.18 -14.86
CA THR A 182 33.83 -6.83 -16.16
C THR A 182 35.16 -6.40 -16.75
N ILE A 183 36.00 -7.38 -17.09
CA ILE A 183 37.26 -7.15 -17.78
C ILE A 183 37.09 -7.69 -19.20
N THR A 184 37.25 -6.81 -20.18
CA THR A 184 37.25 -7.12 -21.59
C THR A 184 38.69 -7.33 -22.03
N THR A 185 39.04 -8.57 -22.39
CA THR A 185 40.38 -8.87 -22.93
C THR A 185 40.30 -9.16 -24.43
N PHE A 186 41.28 -8.64 -25.17
CA PHE A 186 41.44 -8.94 -26.59
C PHE A 186 42.46 -10.07 -26.75
N ASN A 187 42.06 -11.21 -27.32
CA ASN A 187 43.01 -12.25 -27.67
C ASN A 187 43.88 -11.79 -28.85
N ASN A 188 45.21 -11.96 -28.72
CA ASN A 188 46.23 -11.69 -29.74
C ASN A 188 46.04 -12.46 -31.07
N GLN A 189 45.06 -13.37 -31.17
CA GLN A 189 44.73 -14.11 -32.40
C GLN A 189 43.63 -13.48 -33.28
N GLY A 190 43.14 -12.28 -32.93
CA GLY A 190 42.26 -11.49 -33.78
C GLY A 190 40.77 -11.67 -33.49
N PHE A 191 40.13 -10.55 -33.14
CA PHE A 191 38.69 -10.29 -33.22
C PHE A 191 37.72 -11.13 -32.36
N GLN A 192 38.15 -11.72 -31.24
CA GLN A 192 37.21 -12.19 -30.23
C GLN A 192 37.36 -11.41 -28.93
N THR A 193 36.30 -10.67 -28.59
CA THR A 193 36.10 -10.04 -27.28
C THR A 193 35.78 -11.14 -26.28
N VAL A 194 36.70 -11.42 -25.35
CA VAL A 194 36.42 -12.31 -24.22
C VAL A 194 36.09 -11.43 -23.02
N GLN A 195 34.81 -11.33 -22.67
CA GLN A 195 34.38 -10.75 -21.40
C GLN A 195 34.63 -11.79 -20.31
N SER A 196 35.55 -11.51 -19.40
CA SER A 196 35.69 -12.26 -18.15
C SER A 196 35.11 -11.44 -17.02
N THR A 197 34.14 -12.00 -16.31
CA THR A 197 33.68 -11.47 -15.03
C THR A 197 34.84 -11.63 -14.04
N GLY A 198 35.46 -10.51 -13.65
CA GLY A 198 36.69 -10.50 -12.86
C GLY A 198 36.44 -10.88 -11.41
N ASN A 199 35.55 -10.14 -10.74
CA ASN A 199 35.11 -10.37 -9.36
C ASN A 199 33.69 -9.85 -9.19
N SER A 200 32.81 -10.67 -8.60
CA SER A 200 31.45 -10.25 -8.21
C SER A 200 31.31 -10.39 -6.69
N THR A 201 30.87 -9.32 -6.04
CA THR A 201 30.59 -9.29 -4.60
C THR A 201 29.10 -9.10 -4.41
N PHE A 202 28.47 -10.00 -3.65
CA PHE A 202 27.10 -9.84 -3.19
C PHE A 202 27.07 -9.88 -1.66
N SER A 203 26.35 -8.94 -1.07
CA SER A 203 26.12 -8.96 0.37
C SER A 203 24.77 -8.35 0.72
N ASN A 204 24.13 -8.94 1.72
CA ASN A 204 22.89 -8.45 2.29
C ASN A 204 23.02 -8.30 3.80
N GLN A 205 22.31 -7.34 4.37
CA GLN A 205 22.18 -7.22 5.82
C GLN A 205 20.79 -6.76 6.22
N TYR A 206 20.34 -7.23 7.39
CA TYR A 206 19.04 -6.88 7.94
C TYR A 206 19.20 -5.94 9.13
N ILE A 207 18.66 -4.74 8.99
CA ILE A 207 18.71 -3.68 10.00
C ILE A 207 17.34 -3.57 10.65
N LYS A 208 17.31 -3.52 11.98
CA LYS A 208 16.05 -3.34 12.73
C LYS A 208 15.64 -1.86 12.67
N SER A 209 14.45 -1.63 12.16
CA SER A 209 13.87 -0.29 12.09
C SER A 209 13.04 0.05 13.32
N LYS A 210 12.85 1.36 13.53
CA LYS A 210 11.94 1.89 14.56
C LYS A 210 10.49 1.57 14.17
N PRO A 211 9.64 1.23 15.14
CA PRO A 211 8.23 0.99 14.90
C PRO A 211 7.52 2.25 14.37
N ALA A 212 6.42 2.04 13.67
CA ALA A 212 5.61 3.06 13.02
C ALA A 212 4.14 2.98 13.44
N ILE A 213 3.51 4.15 13.51
CA ILE A 213 2.07 4.32 13.67
C ILE A 213 1.52 4.88 12.35
N TYR A 214 0.37 4.35 11.93
CA TYR A 214 -0.28 4.73 10.68
C TYR A 214 -1.64 5.34 10.95
N TYR A 215 -1.95 6.41 10.22
CA TYR A 215 -3.28 7.02 10.16
C TYR A 215 -3.70 7.10 8.71
N ARG A 216 -4.95 6.75 8.39
CA ARG A 216 -5.41 6.59 7.02
C ARG A 216 -6.78 7.19 6.82
N VAL A 217 -6.97 7.82 5.66
CA VAL A 217 -8.26 8.25 5.15
C VAL A 217 -8.39 7.68 3.75
N PHE A 218 -9.51 7.05 3.43
CA PHE A 218 -9.73 6.44 2.12
C PHE A 218 -11.18 6.59 1.67
N LEU A 219 -11.40 6.50 0.37
CA LEU A 219 -12.71 6.60 -0.27
C LEU A 219 -13.05 5.26 -0.91
N PRO A 220 -13.74 4.33 -0.21
CA PRO A 220 -14.15 3.07 -0.80
C PRO A 220 -15.20 3.31 -1.88
N ILE A 221 -14.93 2.82 -3.09
CA ILE A 221 -15.83 2.86 -4.25
C ILE A 221 -15.88 1.45 -4.84
N GLY A 222 -17.07 0.89 -5.01
CA GLY A 222 -17.15 -0.49 -5.46
C GLY A 222 -18.51 -0.96 -5.92
N LEU A 223 -18.54 -2.24 -6.28
CA LEU A 223 -19.72 -2.96 -6.71
C LEU A 223 -19.89 -4.19 -5.82
N SER A 224 -21.14 -4.54 -5.56
CA SER A 224 -21.53 -5.79 -4.93
C SER A 224 -22.43 -6.58 -5.84
N PHE A 225 -22.24 -7.89 -5.86
CA PHE A 225 -23.06 -8.85 -6.59
C PHE A 225 -23.54 -9.95 -5.66
N ASP A 226 -24.86 -10.09 -5.56
CA ASP A 226 -25.49 -11.16 -4.79
C ASP A 226 -25.44 -12.49 -5.57
N ILE A 227 -24.63 -13.44 -5.09
CA ILE A 227 -24.50 -14.78 -5.70
C ILE A 227 -25.64 -15.68 -5.24
N VAL A 228 -25.81 -15.79 -3.91
CA VAL A 228 -26.91 -16.51 -3.27
C VAL A 228 -27.50 -15.65 -2.16
N LYS A 229 -28.67 -16.03 -1.62
CA LYS A 229 -29.44 -15.22 -0.65
C LYS A 229 -28.64 -14.66 0.53
N ARG A 230 -27.56 -15.34 0.93
CA ARG A 230 -26.69 -14.96 2.05
C ARG A 230 -25.27 -14.54 1.63
N ILE A 231 -24.84 -14.81 0.40
CA ILE A 231 -23.45 -14.55 -0.03
C ILE A 231 -23.44 -13.48 -1.12
N THR A 232 -22.68 -12.43 -0.85
CA THR A 232 -22.44 -11.32 -1.78
C THR A 232 -20.94 -11.21 -2.02
N VAL A 233 -20.53 -11.08 -3.27
CA VAL A 233 -19.13 -10.75 -3.61
C VAL A 233 -19.01 -9.26 -3.89
N THR A 234 -17.89 -8.68 -3.50
CA THR A 234 -17.59 -7.25 -3.65
C THR A 234 -16.31 -7.06 -4.43
N ALA A 235 -16.27 -6.02 -5.26
CA ALA A 235 -15.05 -5.48 -5.84
C ALA A 235 -14.97 -4.00 -5.47
N GLU A 236 -13.87 -3.57 -4.85
CA GLU A 236 -13.72 -2.23 -4.29
C GLU A 236 -12.36 -1.64 -4.67
N ILE A 237 -12.34 -0.36 -5.05
CA ILE A 237 -11.15 0.47 -5.12
C ILE A 237 -11.21 1.43 -3.92
N LYS A 238 -10.09 1.63 -3.22
CA LYS A 238 -9.96 2.55 -2.10
C LYS A 238 -8.76 3.49 -2.32
N PRO A 239 -8.90 4.56 -3.14
CA PRO A 239 -7.94 5.65 -3.14
C PRO A 239 -7.95 6.34 -1.77
N GLY A 240 -6.78 6.74 -1.30
CA GLY A 240 -6.63 7.29 0.03
C GLY A 240 -5.27 7.94 0.26
N LEU A 241 -5.18 8.56 1.44
CA LEU A 241 -3.99 9.18 1.97
C LEU A 241 -3.70 8.54 3.32
N ALA A 242 -2.42 8.23 3.56
CA ALA A 242 -1.94 7.74 4.83
C ALA A 242 -0.83 8.65 5.35
N TYR A 243 -0.79 8.82 6.67
CA TYR A 243 0.31 9.42 7.39
C TYR A 243 0.98 8.33 8.23
N GLU A 244 2.27 8.14 8.00
CA GLU A 244 3.14 7.24 8.77
C GLU A 244 3.98 8.08 9.73
N LYS A 245 4.00 7.73 11.02
CA LYS A 245 4.86 8.35 12.03
C LYS A 245 5.75 7.31 12.68
N ARG A 246 7.07 7.45 12.52
CA ARG A 246 8.06 6.63 13.23
C ARG A 246 8.18 7.11 14.67
N ILE A 247 8.22 6.17 15.62
CA ILE A 247 8.45 6.50 17.03
C ILE A 247 9.85 7.08 17.17
N ASN A 248 9.97 8.32 17.67
CA ASN A 248 11.23 9.06 17.76
C ASN A 248 11.95 9.17 16.39
N GLY A 249 11.17 9.37 15.33
CA GLY A 249 11.66 9.57 13.97
C GLY A 249 10.78 10.52 13.16
N ASN A 250 11.06 10.54 11.87
CA ASN A 250 10.35 11.38 10.92
C ASN A 250 8.95 10.80 10.61
N GLY A 251 8.13 11.60 9.94
CA GLY A 251 6.80 11.19 9.52
C GLY A 251 6.55 11.57 8.07
N TYR A 252 5.78 10.73 7.37
CA TYR A 252 5.67 10.76 5.92
C TYR A 252 4.23 10.66 5.48
N TRP A 253 3.91 11.38 4.41
CA TRP A 253 2.66 11.20 3.68
C TRP A 253 2.84 10.13 2.60
N ARG A 254 1.80 9.32 2.44
CA ARG A 254 1.73 8.21 1.51
C ARG A 254 0.39 8.25 0.79
N ASN A 255 0.42 8.35 -0.54
CA ASN A 255 -0.76 8.08 -1.34
C ASN A 255 -0.96 6.57 -1.42
N GLN A 256 -2.14 6.10 -1.08
CA GLN A 256 -2.47 4.69 -1.04
C GLN A 256 -3.65 4.43 -1.98
N ASN A 257 -3.47 3.59 -2.99
CA ASN A 257 -4.55 3.18 -3.88
C ASN A 257 -4.66 1.67 -3.85
N SER A 258 -5.74 1.15 -3.29
CA SER A 258 -5.97 -0.29 -3.27
C SER A 258 -7.13 -0.72 -4.15
N PHE A 259 -7.03 -1.93 -4.69
CA PHE A 259 -8.10 -2.66 -5.34
C PHE A 259 -8.24 -4.02 -4.67
N GLY A 260 -9.46 -4.41 -4.33
CA GLY A 260 -9.69 -5.67 -3.65
C GLY A 260 -11.01 -6.34 -3.97
N LEU A 261 -11.05 -7.61 -3.64
CA LEU A 261 -12.22 -8.46 -3.71
C LEU A 261 -12.62 -8.88 -2.30
N GLY A 262 -13.91 -9.04 -2.08
CA GLY A 262 -14.43 -9.46 -0.79
C GLY A 262 -15.64 -10.37 -0.91
N VAL A 263 -15.91 -11.07 0.18
CA VAL A 263 -17.06 -11.96 0.35
C VAL A 263 -17.79 -11.54 1.61
N ARG A 264 -19.10 -11.33 1.49
CA ARG A 264 -20.00 -10.99 2.59
C ARG A 264 -20.91 -12.15 2.92
N TYR A 265 -21.07 -12.42 4.21
CA TYR A 265 -22.10 -13.32 4.72
C TYR A 265 -23.19 -12.50 5.42
N ASN A 266 -24.39 -12.48 4.83
CA ASN A 266 -25.55 -11.76 5.34
C ASN A 266 -26.32 -12.62 6.35
N PHE A 267 -26.51 -12.10 7.57
CA PHE A 267 -27.20 -12.83 8.65
C PHE A 267 -28.70 -12.98 8.41
N VAL A 268 -29.31 -11.98 7.78
CA VAL A 268 -30.71 -12.02 7.36
C VAL A 268 -30.76 -12.47 5.89
N ALA A 269 -31.41 -13.61 5.64
CA ALA A 269 -31.63 -14.08 4.27
C ALA A 269 -32.54 -13.07 3.53
N LYS A 270 -32.11 -12.62 2.36
CA LYS A 270 -32.96 -11.77 1.52
C LYS A 270 -34.16 -12.60 1.01
N SER A 271 -35.36 -12.03 1.09
CA SER A 271 -36.55 -12.59 0.45
C SER A 271 -36.30 -12.74 -1.05
N ALA A 272 -36.69 -13.88 -1.61
CA ALA A 272 -36.46 -14.25 -3.01
C ALA A 272 -37.15 -13.28 -3.99
#